data_AF-A0A1F8TLP9-F1
#
_entry.id   AF-A0A1F8TLP9-F1
#
_cell.length_a   1.000
_cell.length_b   1.000
_cell.length_c   1.000
_cell.angle_alpha   90.00
_cell.angle_beta   90.00
_cell.angle_gamma   90.00
#
_symmetry.space_group_name_H-M   'P 1'
#
loop_
_entity.id
_entity.type
_entity.pdbx_description
1 polymer ?
#
loop_
_entity_poly.entity_id
_entity_poly.type
_entity_poly.pdbx_seq_one_letter_code
_entity_poly.pdbx_strand_id
1 'polypeptide(L)'
;MQYAASGGSSSTPRRLPSFTSLIAVFSILFLIGLSIYAFKVQQKRDLMQGEYDSLQDNYASLNAAHEVSVQEKAQLKTQLDELWADYDYLNKAYKDLSKAYLDLEARYNLLAANNTNLDSQYEALLTDYGILQGKYTDLKSEYGALSGDYDELVAKYTNLYGWYEWLQTNAIKPPYIAIHNRQVAIGFYGPSGKVETMTKDISELEHAITLAENHRNNPPYTLLVLNGETVEVLDLREFIDPDAFNDYIPDLYRRSVSDDEFILNVWRIVSQLNDYAGDIFDAPRHPLETFLLGGGDSEDTAILLTSMILAAPVDWDVKLVLMDTNNPYAAKEINHVIVYVNTGSKQYLIESTSSSDMLWPADIEGWYLDVSR
;
A
#
# COMPACT_ATOMS: atom_id res chain seq x y z
N MET A 1 169.87 -53.36 15.37
CA MET A 1 170.39 -53.96 16.63
C MET A 1 169.48 -55.16 16.93
N GLN A 2 169.89 -56.43 17.16
CA GLN A 2 171.11 -57.03 17.80
C GLN A 2 171.21 -56.73 19.32
N TYR A 3 171.66 -57.60 20.25
CA TYR A 3 172.07 -59.04 20.34
C TYR A 3 172.22 -59.40 21.86
N ALA A 4 172.43 -60.60 22.44
CA ALA A 4 172.44 -62.06 22.14
C ALA A 4 172.24 -62.80 23.53
N ALA A 5 172.74 -63.97 24.00
CA ALA A 5 173.56 -65.12 23.55
C ALA A 5 173.44 -66.32 24.57
N SER A 6 173.80 -67.58 24.18
CA SER A 6 174.21 -68.76 25.02
C SER A 6 173.28 -69.33 26.14
N GLY A 7 173.25 -70.64 26.49
CA GLY A 7 173.76 -71.89 25.85
C GLY A 7 174.40 -72.94 26.81
N GLY A 8 173.99 -74.22 26.81
CA GLY A 8 174.83 -75.34 27.36
C GLY A 8 174.20 -76.68 27.82
N SER A 9 174.91 -77.79 27.54
CA SER A 9 174.90 -79.16 28.17
C SER A 9 173.84 -80.22 27.79
N SER A 10 174.19 -81.51 28.00
CA SER A 10 173.46 -82.70 27.49
C SER A 10 173.84 -84.03 28.19
N SER A 11 172.91 -85.00 28.29
CA SER A 11 173.18 -86.43 28.59
C SER A 11 171.97 -87.36 28.32
N THR A 12 172.23 -88.65 28.09
CA THR A 12 171.24 -89.76 27.87
C THR A 12 171.83 -91.08 28.45
N PRO A 13 171.16 -92.27 28.45
CA PRO A 13 169.74 -92.62 28.21
C PRO A 13 169.10 -93.56 29.28
N ARG A 14 167.77 -93.76 29.22
CA ARG A 14 167.13 -95.08 29.50
C ARG A 14 165.82 -95.25 28.71
N ARG A 15 165.38 -96.50 28.50
CA ARG A 15 164.27 -96.88 27.59
C ARG A 15 163.06 -97.46 28.34
N LEU A 16 161.93 -97.51 27.62
CA LEU A 16 160.65 -98.21 27.88
C LEU A 16 159.66 -97.50 28.84
N PRO A 17 158.33 -97.54 28.54
CA PRO A 17 157.68 -97.65 27.23
C PRO A 17 156.56 -96.60 27.01
N SER A 18 155.89 -96.66 25.86
CA SER A 18 154.92 -95.68 25.38
C SER A 18 153.53 -95.76 26.02
N PHE A 19 153.04 -94.64 26.57
CA PHE A 19 151.60 -94.40 26.84
C PHE A 19 151.07 -93.02 26.40
N THR A 20 151.95 -92.10 25.98
CA THR A 20 151.60 -90.72 25.61
C THR A 20 150.57 -90.64 24.48
N SER A 21 150.64 -91.51 23.48
CA SER A 21 149.65 -91.58 22.39
C SER A 21 148.25 -91.96 22.89
N LEU A 22 148.15 -92.80 23.92
CA LEU A 22 146.86 -93.29 24.41
C LEU A 22 146.13 -92.24 25.25
N ILE A 23 146.87 -91.52 26.10
CA ILE A 23 146.32 -90.40 26.89
C ILE A 23 145.88 -89.27 25.95
N ALA A 24 146.69 -88.93 24.93
CA ALA A 24 146.32 -87.93 23.94
C ALA A 24 145.02 -88.30 23.19
N VAL A 25 144.90 -89.56 22.73
CA VAL A 25 143.67 -90.05 22.06
C VAL A 25 142.48 -90.03 23.01
N PHE A 26 142.62 -90.43 24.27
CA PHE A 26 141.50 -90.41 25.23
C PHE A 26 141.06 -88.99 25.58
N SER A 27 142.00 -88.05 25.76
CA SER A 27 141.69 -86.62 25.94
C SER A 27 140.98 -86.03 24.73
N ILE A 28 141.40 -86.37 23.51
CA ILE A 28 140.74 -85.95 22.27
C ILE A 28 139.31 -86.52 22.19
N LEU A 29 139.13 -87.81 22.46
CA LEU A 29 137.80 -88.44 22.46
C LEU A 29 136.88 -87.86 23.54
N PHE A 30 137.41 -87.54 24.73
CA PHE A 30 136.64 -86.90 25.80
C PHE A 30 136.25 -85.45 25.43
N LEU A 31 137.15 -84.69 24.80
CA LEU A 31 136.85 -83.34 24.27
C LEU A 31 135.84 -83.38 23.12
N ILE A 32 135.86 -84.42 22.28
CA ILE A 32 134.83 -84.66 21.24
C ILE A 32 133.49 -85.04 21.89
N GLY A 33 133.48 -85.88 22.93
CA GLY A 33 132.27 -86.19 23.69
C GLY A 33 131.67 -84.96 24.36
N LEU A 34 132.51 -84.12 24.98
CA LEU A 34 132.11 -82.84 25.56
C LEU A 34 131.60 -81.85 24.52
N SER A 35 132.24 -81.73 23.34
CA SER A 35 131.78 -80.81 22.29
C SER A 35 130.47 -81.27 21.64
N ILE A 36 130.26 -82.58 21.46
CA ILE A 36 128.97 -83.15 21.02
C ILE A 36 127.88 -82.91 22.07
N TYR A 37 128.19 -83.08 23.37
CA TYR A 37 127.24 -82.80 24.44
C TYR A 37 126.90 -81.31 24.52
N ALA A 38 127.92 -80.44 24.50
CA ALA A 38 127.74 -79.00 24.48
C ALA A 38 126.95 -78.54 23.24
N PHE A 39 127.19 -79.13 22.06
CA PHE A 39 126.43 -78.87 20.85
C PHE A 39 124.95 -79.29 20.97
N LYS A 40 124.64 -80.42 21.61
CA LYS A 40 123.25 -80.83 21.91
C LYS A 40 122.58 -79.91 22.93
N VAL A 41 123.30 -79.47 23.97
CA VAL A 41 122.81 -78.49 24.95
C VAL A 41 122.57 -77.13 24.28
N GLN A 42 123.47 -76.69 23.41
CA GLN A 42 123.36 -75.49 22.58
C GLN A 42 122.12 -75.58 21.68
N GLN A 43 121.98 -76.65 20.88
CA GLN A 43 120.79 -76.88 20.05
C GLN A 43 119.48 -76.86 20.85
N LYS A 44 119.43 -77.51 22.02
CA LYS A 44 118.23 -77.49 22.86
C LYS A 44 117.97 -76.10 23.46
N ARG A 45 119.00 -75.37 23.87
CA ARG A 45 118.90 -74.00 24.37
C ARG A 45 118.37 -73.06 23.28
N ASP A 46 118.92 -73.15 22.08
CA ASP A 46 118.54 -72.30 20.95
C ASP A 46 117.14 -72.64 20.43
N LEU A 47 116.72 -73.91 20.52
CA LEU A 47 115.32 -74.33 20.30
C LEU A 47 114.39 -73.72 21.35
N MET A 48 114.68 -73.87 22.66
CA MET A 48 113.86 -73.31 23.73
C MET A 48 113.84 -71.78 23.70
N GLN A 49 114.90 -71.13 23.21
CA GLN A 49 114.91 -69.70 22.94
C GLN A 49 113.95 -69.37 21.80
N GLY A 50 114.01 -70.07 20.67
CA GLY A 50 113.07 -69.87 19.56
C GLY A 50 111.61 -70.14 19.94
N GLU A 51 111.33 -71.13 20.81
CA GLU A 51 110.01 -71.39 21.38
C GLU A 51 109.56 -70.25 22.32
N TYR A 52 110.46 -69.70 23.14
CA TYR A 52 110.20 -68.56 24.01
C TYR A 52 109.93 -67.28 23.21
N ASP A 53 110.77 -66.97 22.22
CA ASP A 53 110.63 -65.82 21.33
C ASP A 53 109.30 -65.91 20.57
N SER A 54 108.97 -67.10 20.03
CA SER A 54 107.67 -67.37 19.40
C SER A 54 106.49 -67.18 20.35
N LEU A 55 106.62 -67.57 21.62
CA LEU A 55 105.56 -67.36 22.62
C LEU A 55 105.40 -65.88 22.98
N GLN A 56 106.51 -65.13 23.02
CA GLN A 56 106.50 -63.68 23.25
C GLN A 56 105.84 -62.93 22.08
N ASP A 57 106.15 -63.29 20.84
CA ASP A 57 105.50 -62.73 19.63
C ASP A 57 104.01 -63.06 19.56
N ASN A 58 103.62 -64.30 19.93
CA ASN A 58 102.21 -64.69 20.03
C ASN A 58 101.47 -63.90 21.13
N TYR A 59 102.10 -63.70 22.30
CA TYR A 59 101.52 -62.89 23.38
C TYR A 59 101.35 -61.42 22.97
N ALA A 60 102.36 -60.83 22.34
CA ALA A 60 102.29 -59.46 21.82
C ALA A 60 101.17 -59.30 20.77
N SER A 61 101.05 -60.27 19.85
CA SER A 61 100.00 -60.30 18.83
C SER A 61 98.61 -60.45 19.44
N LEU A 62 98.45 -61.32 20.45
CA LEU A 62 97.17 -61.50 21.17
C LEU A 62 96.79 -60.24 21.97
N ASN A 63 97.75 -59.58 22.61
CA ASN A 63 97.50 -58.34 23.34
C ASN A 63 97.07 -57.21 22.38
N ALA A 64 97.72 -57.06 21.23
CA ALA A 64 97.32 -56.10 20.20
C ALA A 64 95.89 -56.38 19.67
N ALA A 65 95.55 -57.65 19.41
CA ALA A 65 94.19 -58.03 19.01
C ALA A 65 93.14 -57.76 20.10
N HIS A 66 93.48 -57.97 21.38
CA HIS A 66 92.63 -57.62 22.51
C HIS A 66 92.42 -56.09 22.61
N GLU A 67 93.48 -55.30 22.45
CA GLU A 67 93.39 -53.83 22.44
C GLU A 67 92.50 -53.31 21.31
N VAL A 68 92.58 -53.88 20.10
CA VAL A 68 91.66 -53.57 18.99
C VAL A 68 90.22 -53.91 19.37
N SER A 69 89.95 -55.11 19.91
CA SER A 69 88.57 -55.49 20.29
C SER A 69 88.00 -54.62 21.43
N VAL A 70 88.85 -54.13 22.34
CA VAL A 70 88.45 -53.14 23.35
C VAL A 70 88.08 -51.79 22.70
N GLN A 71 88.81 -51.34 21.68
CA GLN A 71 88.49 -50.13 20.93
C GLN A 71 87.20 -50.27 20.11
N GLU A 72 87.01 -51.38 19.40
CA GLU A 72 85.77 -51.68 18.67
C GLU A 72 84.55 -51.68 19.62
N LYS A 73 84.68 -52.33 20.78
CA LYS A 73 83.63 -52.35 21.81
C LYS A 73 83.31 -50.95 22.35
N ALA A 74 84.31 -50.08 22.49
CA ALA A 74 84.10 -48.69 22.88
C ALA A 74 83.37 -47.89 21.79
N GLN A 75 83.77 -48.04 20.51
CA GLN A 75 83.10 -47.39 19.37
C GLN A 75 81.64 -47.84 19.23
N LEU A 76 81.36 -49.14 19.33
CA LEU A 76 80.00 -49.69 19.32
C LEU A 76 79.15 -49.18 20.50
N LYS A 77 79.75 -48.92 21.66
CA LYS A 77 79.04 -48.32 22.79
C LYS A 77 78.64 -46.87 22.51
N THR A 78 79.54 -46.07 21.92
CA THR A 78 79.24 -44.69 21.49
C THR A 78 78.12 -44.68 20.45
N GLN A 79 78.21 -45.50 19.40
CA GLN A 79 77.18 -45.60 18.35
C GLN A 79 75.81 -46.02 18.90
N LEU A 80 75.79 -46.90 19.91
CA LEU A 80 74.55 -47.28 20.60
C LEU A 80 73.94 -46.12 21.40
N ASP A 81 74.77 -45.31 22.06
CA ASP A 81 74.31 -44.14 22.82
C ASP A 81 73.81 -43.02 21.90
N GLU A 82 74.49 -42.80 20.76
CA GLU A 82 74.05 -41.89 19.70
C GLU A 82 72.69 -42.32 19.12
N LEU A 83 72.53 -43.62 18.81
CA LEU A 83 71.27 -44.17 18.30
C LEU A 83 70.11 -44.06 19.31
N TRP A 84 70.38 -44.16 20.62
CA TRP A 84 69.39 -43.91 21.66
C TRP A 84 68.97 -42.43 21.73
N ALA A 85 69.92 -41.50 21.59
CA ALA A 85 69.63 -40.07 21.55
C ALA A 85 68.79 -39.68 20.33
N ASP A 86 69.12 -40.22 19.14
CA ASP A 86 68.34 -40.04 17.92
C ASP A 86 66.94 -40.65 18.03
N TYR A 87 66.81 -41.83 18.64
CA TYR A 87 65.51 -42.46 18.92
C TYR A 87 64.63 -41.57 19.81
N ASP A 88 65.15 -41.07 20.93
CA ASP A 88 64.37 -40.22 21.85
C ASP A 88 64.01 -38.86 21.22
N TYR A 89 64.90 -38.29 20.41
CA TYR A 89 64.62 -37.09 19.63
C TYR A 89 63.48 -37.32 18.61
N LEU A 90 63.54 -38.39 17.82
CA LEU A 90 62.52 -38.74 16.83
C LEU A 90 61.18 -39.10 17.48
N ASN A 91 61.21 -39.84 18.59
CA ASN A 91 60.06 -40.20 19.43
C ASN A 91 59.36 -38.94 19.98
N LYS A 92 60.12 -37.91 20.38
CA LYS A 92 59.58 -36.60 20.77
C LYS A 92 58.96 -35.87 19.58
N ALA A 93 59.69 -35.74 18.47
CA ALA A 93 59.21 -35.05 17.27
C ALA A 93 57.91 -35.67 16.72
N TYR A 94 57.80 -37.00 16.76
CA TYR A 94 56.58 -37.73 16.41
C TYR A 94 55.39 -37.36 17.32
N LYS A 95 55.59 -37.28 18.64
CA LYS A 95 54.54 -36.88 19.61
C LYS A 95 54.09 -35.44 19.41
N ASP A 96 55.03 -34.53 19.18
CA ASP A 96 54.74 -33.11 18.92
C ASP A 96 53.97 -32.95 17.59
N LEU A 97 54.34 -33.68 16.53
CA LEU A 97 53.61 -33.72 15.24
C LEU A 97 52.21 -34.35 15.38
N SER A 98 52.08 -35.45 16.11
CA SER A 98 50.80 -36.11 16.40
C SER A 98 49.83 -35.16 17.11
N LYS A 99 50.32 -34.38 18.08
CA LYS A 99 49.55 -33.34 18.76
C LYS A 99 49.13 -32.21 17.82
N ALA A 100 50.03 -31.75 16.95
CA ALA A 100 49.73 -30.70 15.96
C ALA A 100 48.69 -31.14 14.92
N TYR A 101 48.70 -32.41 14.51
CA TYR A 101 47.69 -33.00 13.64
C TYR A 101 46.29 -32.98 14.28
N LEU A 102 46.16 -33.42 15.54
CA LEU A 102 44.88 -33.43 16.26
C LEU A 102 44.31 -32.02 16.50
N ASP A 103 45.17 -31.02 16.75
CA ASP A 103 44.76 -29.61 16.85
C ASP A 103 44.26 -29.06 15.50
N LEU A 104 44.90 -29.43 14.38
CA LEU A 104 44.46 -29.06 13.04
C LEU A 104 43.13 -29.73 12.66
N GLU A 105 42.96 -31.01 12.98
CA GLU A 105 41.71 -31.76 12.77
C GLU A 105 40.55 -31.13 13.55
N ALA A 106 40.76 -30.76 14.82
CA ALA A 106 39.77 -30.07 15.63
C ALA A 106 39.36 -28.70 15.03
N ARG A 107 40.34 -27.91 14.54
CA ARG A 107 40.08 -26.62 13.86
C ARG A 107 39.32 -26.81 12.55
N TYR A 108 39.64 -27.83 11.76
CA TYR A 108 38.95 -28.15 10.51
C TYR A 108 37.48 -28.51 10.76
N ASN A 109 37.22 -29.38 11.74
CA ASN A 109 35.86 -29.78 12.10
C ASN A 109 35.01 -28.61 12.62
N LEU A 110 35.62 -27.69 13.40
CA LEU A 110 34.96 -26.46 13.84
C LEU A 110 34.65 -25.52 12.65
N LEU A 111 35.58 -25.37 11.70
CA LEU A 111 35.36 -24.55 10.51
C LEU A 111 34.24 -25.10 9.62
N ALA A 112 34.20 -26.42 9.42
CA ALA A 112 33.13 -27.08 8.66
C ALA A 112 31.76 -26.85 9.30
N ALA A 113 31.63 -27.04 10.62
CA ALA A 113 30.39 -26.78 11.35
C ALA A 113 29.95 -25.31 11.28
N ASN A 114 30.91 -24.37 11.34
CA ASN A 114 30.64 -22.94 11.16
C ASN A 114 30.16 -22.61 9.74
N ASN A 115 30.67 -23.27 8.71
CA ASN A 115 30.20 -23.08 7.33
C ASN A 115 28.75 -23.53 7.19
N THR A 116 28.41 -24.75 7.62
CA THR A 116 27.03 -25.27 7.56
C THR A 116 26.03 -24.41 8.34
N ASN A 117 26.45 -23.80 9.44
CA ASN A 117 25.65 -22.83 10.17
C ASN A 117 25.43 -21.53 9.37
N LEU A 118 26.48 -21.00 8.72
CA LEU A 118 26.38 -19.81 7.87
C LEU A 118 25.50 -20.06 6.62
N ASP A 119 25.64 -21.23 5.98
CA ASP A 119 24.80 -21.65 4.86
C ASP A 119 23.32 -21.70 5.29
N SER A 120 23.04 -22.25 6.47
CA SER A 120 21.68 -22.32 7.04
C SER A 120 21.09 -20.92 7.34
N GLN A 121 21.93 -19.97 7.81
CA GLN A 121 21.51 -18.59 8.04
C GLN A 121 21.24 -17.83 6.74
N TYR A 122 21.99 -18.12 5.67
CA TYR A 122 21.79 -17.53 4.36
C TYR A 122 20.44 -17.96 3.73
N GLU A 123 20.12 -19.25 3.76
CA GLU A 123 18.84 -19.76 3.24
C GLU A 123 17.63 -19.24 4.04
N ALA A 124 17.78 -19.06 5.36
CA ALA A 124 16.77 -18.42 6.19
C ALA A 124 16.54 -16.94 5.79
N LEU A 125 17.62 -16.17 5.59
CA LEU A 125 17.53 -14.78 5.16
C LEU A 125 16.96 -14.63 3.74
N LEU A 126 17.28 -15.55 2.83
CA LEU A 126 16.69 -15.62 1.49
C LEU A 126 15.18 -15.88 1.55
N THR A 127 14.75 -16.74 2.48
CA THR A 127 13.33 -17.02 2.75
C THR A 127 12.60 -15.78 3.28
N ASP A 128 13.16 -15.11 4.30
CA ASP A 128 12.60 -13.89 4.88
C ASP A 128 12.49 -12.75 3.86
N TYR A 129 13.49 -12.61 2.98
CA TYR A 129 13.46 -11.65 1.87
C TYR A 129 12.28 -11.91 0.91
N GLY A 130 12.04 -13.18 0.54
CA GLY A 130 10.90 -13.57 -0.29
C GLY A 130 9.55 -13.25 0.37
N ILE A 131 9.42 -13.51 1.68
CA ILE A 131 8.22 -13.17 2.47
C ILE A 131 8.00 -11.64 2.50
N LEU A 132 9.07 -10.85 2.64
CA LEU A 132 8.99 -9.39 2.64
C LEU A 132 8.59 -8.83 1.25
N GLN A 133 9.12 -9.42 0.17
CA GLN A 133 8.75 -9.05 -1.20
C GLN A 133 7.27 -9.35 -1.51
N GLY A 134 6.73 -10.45 -0.98
CA GLY A 134 5.29 -10.74 -1.02
C GLY A 134 4.47 -9.64 -0.34
N LYS A 135 4.72 -9.39 0.95
CA LYS A 135 4.01 -8.36 1.74
C LYS A 135 4.05 -6.96 1.11
N TYR A 136 5.16 -6.58 0.49
CA TYR A 136 5.26 -5.32 -0.25
C TYR A 136 4.36 -5.28 -1.49
N THR A 137 4.23 -6.40 -2.20
CA THR A 137 3.35 -6.54 -3.37
C THR A 137 1.88 -6.49 -2.96
N ASP A 138 1.52 -7.16 -1.87
CA ASP A 138 0.16 -7.16 -1.30
C ASP A 138 -0.25 -5.73 -0.88
N LEU A 139 0.57 -5.07 -0.06
CA LEU A 139 0.33 -3.69 0.41
C LEU A 139 0.21 -2.68 -0.76
N LYS A 140 0.99 -2.87 -1.84
CA LYS A 140 0.89 -2.04 -3.03
C LYS A 140 -0.45 -2.24 -3.77
N SER A 141 -1.00 -3.46 -3.73
CA SER A 141 -2.32 -3.77 -4.29
C SER A 141 -3.45 -3.16 -3.44
N GLU A 142 -3.37 -3.28 -2.11
CA GLU A 142 -4.30 -2.66 -1.16
C GLU A 142 -4.36 -1.13 -1.32
N TYR A 143 -3.19 -0.47 -1.44
CA TYR A 143 -3.11 0.96 -1.73
C TYR A 143 -3.79 1.33 -3.06
N GLY A 144 -3.61 0.50 -4.10
CA GLY A 144 -4.24 0.70 -5.40
C GLY A 144 -5.77 0.62 -5.34
N ALA A 145 -6.32 -0.34 -4.59
CA ALA A 145 -7.76 -0.45 -4.36
C ALA A 145 -8.32 0.76 -3.60
N LEU A 146 -7.67 1.14 -2.49
CA LEU A 146 -8.08 2.29 -1.67
C LEU A 146 -8.07 3.62 -2.45
N SER A 147 -7.14 3.78 -3.40
CA SER A 147 -7.12 4.94 -4.30
C SER A 147 -8.34 4.98 -5.23
N GLY A 148 -8.81 3.82 -5.72
CA GLY A 148 -10.00 3.72 -6.55
C GLY A 148 -11.29 4.00 -5.77
N ASP A 149 -11.40 3.46 -4.55
CA ASP A 149 -12.53 3.73 -3.64
C ASP A 149 -12.66 5.25 -3.32
N TYR A 150 -11.52 5.93 -3.16
CA TYR A 150 -11.46 7.38 -2.96
C TYR A 150 -11.95 8.16 -4.19
N ASP A 151 -11.49 7.82 -5.39
CA ASP A 151 -11.90 8.50 -6.62
C ASP A 151 -13.41 8.31 -6.89
N GLU A 152 -13.97 7.12 -6.61
CA GLU A 152 -15.42 6.87 -6.71
C GLU A 152 -16.21 7.71 -5.69
N LEU A 153 -15.70 7.86 -4.46
CA LEU A 153 -16.32 8.70 -3.44
C LEU A 153 -16.33 10.18 -3.83
N VAL A 154 -15.25 10.69 -4.42
CA VAL A 154 -15.17 12.07 -4.94
C VAL A 154 -16.16 12.29 -6.09
N ALA A 155 -16.30 11.34 -7.00
CA ALA A 155 -17.30 11.40 -8.07
C ALA A 155 -18.74 11.43 -7.53
N LYS A 156 -19.06 10.57 -6.55
CA LYS A 156 -20.37 10.55 -5.87
C LYS A 156 -20.67 11.86 -5.15
N TYR A 157 -19.70 12.40 -4.40
CA TYR A 157 -19.83 13.69 -3.71
C TYR A 157 -20.11 14.83 -4.72
N THR A 158 -19.35 14.88 -5.82
CA THR A 158 -19.48 15.92 -6.84
C THR A 158 -20.86 15.90 -7.51
N ASN A 159 -21.39 14.70 -7.80
CA ASN A 159 -22.74 14.56 -8.36
C ASN A 159 -23.83 14.99 -7.36
N LEU A 160 -23.73 14.58 -6.09
CA LEU A 160 -24.66 14.98 -5.04
C LEU A 160 -24.64 16.50 -4.79
N TYR A 161 -23.46 17.12 -4.83
CA TYR A 161 -23.30 18.56 -4.66
C TYR A 161 -23.96 19.34 -5.83
N GLY A 162 -23.79 18.90 -7.07
CA GLY A 162 -24.49 19.49 -8.22
C GLY A 162 -26.02 19.36 -8.14
N TRP A 163 -26.54 18.22 -7.67
CA TRP A 163 -27.97 18.07 -7.39
C TRP A 163 -28.45 19.02 -6.27
N TYR A 164 -27.65 19.21 -5.24
CA TYR A 164 -27.95 20.14 -4.14
C TYR A 164 -28.01 21.59 -4.63
N GLU A 165 -27.03 22.06 -5.41
CA GLU A 165 -27.06 23.42 -5.99
C GLU A 165 -28.25 23.61 -6.96
N TRP A 166 -28.59 22.58 -7.76
CA TRP A 166 -29.77 22.61 -8.61
C TRP A 166 -31.07 22.72 -7.79
N LEU A 167 -31.22 21.94 -6.72
CA LEU A 167 -32.37 22.01 -5.81
C LEU A 167 -32.44 23.37 -5.09
N GLN A 168 -31.31 23.91 -4.60
CA GLN A 168 -31.27 25.25 -4.01
C GLN A 168 -31.65 26.37 -4.99
N THR A 169 -31.52 26.14 -6.29
CA THR A 169 -31.89 27.14 -7.31
C THR A 169 -33.33 26.99 -7.77
N ASN A 170 -33.81 25.75 -7.96
CA ASN A 170 -35.08 25.46 -8.64
C ASN A 170 -36.23 25.08 -7.68
N ALA A 171 -35.94 24.54 -6.49
CA ALA A 171 -36.95 24.09 -5.53
C ALA A 171 -37.23 25.12 -4.41
N ILE A 172 -37.04 26.41 -4.68
CA ILE A 172 -37.32 27.53 -3.76
C ILE A 172 -38.49 28.42 -4.24
N LYS A 173 -38.87 28.37 -5.53
CA LYS A 173 -40.13 28.94 -5.99
C LYS A 173 -41.21 27.86 -5.96
N PRO A 174 -42.35 28.07 -5.26
CA PRO A 174 -43.55 27.28 -5.52
C PRO A 174 -44.14 27.64 -6.90
N PRO A 175 -45.02 26.80 -7.48
CA PRO A 175 -45.65 25.61 -6.91
C PRO A 175 -44.70 24.41 -6.79
N TYR A 176 -44.79 23.72 -5.65
CA TYR A 176 -44.10 22.45 -5.43
C TYR A 176 -45.06 21.30 -5.72
N ILE A 177 -44.79 20.50 -6.76
CA ILE A 177 -45.64 19.38 -7.16
C ILE A 177 -45.02 18.06 -6.70
N ALA A 178 -45.76 17.27 -5.92
CA ALA A 178 -45.40 15.90 -5.54
C ALA A 178 -46.54 14.95 -5.89
N ILE A 179 -46.26 13.94 -6.74
CA ILE A 179 -47.26 12.97 -7.20
C ILE A 179 -46.96 11.60 -6.58
N HIS A 180 -47.91 11.04 -5.83
CA HIS A 180 -47.81 9.69 -5.26
C HIS A 180 -49.18 9.03 -5.15
N ASN A 181 -49.28 7.70 -5.37
CA ASN A 181 -50.52 6.93 -5.13
C ASN A 181 -51.79 7.53 -5.79
N ARG A 182 -51.69 8.06 -7.01
CA ARG A 182 -52.72 8.85 -7.73
C ARG A 182 -53.12 10.20 -7.11
N GLN A 183 -52.46 10.66 -6.06
CA GLN A 183 -52.67 12.00 -5.49
C GLN A 183 -51.60 12.97 -5.99
N VAL A 184 -52.00 14.21 -6.25
CA VAL A 184 -51.15 15.35 -6.58
C VAL A 184 -51.17 16.30 -5.39
N ALA A 185 -50.09 16.36 -4.62
CA ALA A 185 -49.90 17.36 -3.57
C ALA A 185 -49.22 18.60 -4.17
N ILE A 186 -49.81 19.77 -3.94
CA ILE A 186 -49.42 21.07 -4.50
C ILE A 186 -49.11 22.01 -3.35
N GLY A 187 -47.82 22.32 -3.15
CA GLY A 187 -47.32 23.20 -2.10
C GLY A 187 -47.05 24.61 -2.59
N PHE A 188 -47.48 25.61 -1.82
CA PHE A 188 -47.36 27.03 -2.15
C PHE A 188 -47.15 27.85 -0.87
N TYR A 189 -46.60 29.07 -0.95
CA TYR A 189 -46.61 29.93 0.23
C TYR A 189 -48.03 30.40 0.52
N GLY A 190 -48.55 29.96 1.66
CA GLY A 190 -49.76 30.52 2.24
C GLY A 190 -49.47 31.88 2.90
N PRO A 191 -50.50 32.60 3.36
CA PRO A 191 -50.37 34.00 3.79
C PRO A 191 -49.42 34.25 4.97
N SER A 192 -49.06 33.21 5.70
CA SER A 192 -48.08 33.25 6.80
C SER A 192 -46.61 33.18 6.35
N GLY A 193 -46.34 33.14 5.04
CA GLY A 193 -45.00 32.94 4.47
C GLY A 193 -44.46 31.52 4.66
N LYS A 194 -45.32 30.57 5.05
CA LYS A 194 -45.01 29.14 5.18
C LYS A 194 -45.60 28.38 4.00
N VAL A 195 -45.01 27.24 3.67
CA VAL A 195 -45.60 26.33 2.70
C VAL A 195 -46.89 25.73 3.28
N GLU A 196 -48.02 26.07 2.69
CA GLU A 196 -49.31 25.37 2.84
C GLU A 196 -49.48 24.44 1.63
N THR A 197 -50.34 23.42 1.74
CA THR A 197 -50.49 22.38 0.71
C THR A 197 -51.95 22.03 0.47
N MET A 198 -52.36 21.94 -0.79
CA MET A 198 -53.62 21.31 -1.21
C MET A 198 -53.32 19.99 -1.92
N THR A 199 -54.29 19.08 -1.96
CA THR A 199 -54.13 17.73 -2.56
C THR A 199 -55.33 17.41 -3.42
N LYS A 200 -55.09 16.96 -4.67
CA LYS A 200 -56.10 16.53 -5.64
C LYS A 200 -55.92 15.07 -6.04
N ASP A 201 -56.95 14.38 -6.53
CA ASP A 201 -56.73 13.16 -7.33
C ASP A 201 -56.18 13.56 -8.70
N ILE A 202 -55.30 12.72 -9.26
CA ILE A 202 -54.75 12.91 -10.61
C ILE A 202 -55.87 13.00 -11.66
N SER A 203 -57.06 12.44 -11.44
CA SER A 203 -58.20 12.61 -12.36
C SER A 203 -58.73 14.05 -12.46
N GLU A 204 -58.57 14.87 -11.42
CA GLU A 204 -58.95 16.28 -11.48
C GLU A 204 -57.97 17.07 -12.37
N LEU A 205 -56.67 16.73 -12.30
CA LEU A 205 -55.66 17.30 -13.17
C LEU A 205 -55.77 16.78 -14.62
N GLU A 206 -55.99 15.47 -14.80
CA GLU A 206 -56.32 14.87 -16.10
C GLU A 206 -57.54 15.58 -16.73
N HIS A 207 -58.56 15.93 -15.93
CA HIS A 207 -59.72 16.68 -16.41
C HIS A 207 -59.40 18.13 -16.78
N ALA A 208 -58.70 18.88 -15.91
CA ALA A 208 -58.35 20.29 -16.15
C ALA A 208 -57.49 20.47 -17.41
N ILE A 209 -56.48 19.62 -17.61
CA ILE A 209 -55.64 19.62 -18.82
C ILE A 209 -56.50 19.31 -20.07
N THR A 210 -57.40 18.32 -19.98
CA THR A 210 -58.30 17.96 -21.09
C THR A 210 -59.27 19.11 -21.42
N LEU A 211 -59.80 19.80 -20.41
CA LEU A 211 -60.73 20.91 -20.60
C LEU A 211 -60.01 22.12 -21.23
N ALA A 212 -58.81 22.43 -20.76
CA ALA A 212 -57.95 23.46 -21.36
C ALA A 212 -57.57 23.14 -22.80
N GLU A 213 -57.18 21.89 -23.12
CA GLU A 213 -56.93 21.47 -24.50
C GLU A 213 -58.18 21.63 -25.40
N ASN A 214 -59.37 21.30 -24.91
CA ASN A 214 -60.61 21.52 -25.66
C ASN A 214 -60.88 23.02 -25.92
N HIS A 215 -60.67 23.88 -24.92
CA HIS A 215 -60.87 25.33 -25.06
C HIS A 215 -59.82 25.95 -25.99
N ARG A 216 -58.56 25.50 -25.96
CA ARG A 216 -57.53 25.95 -26.91
C ARG A 216 -57.79 25.49 -28.35
N ASN A 217 -58.42 24.33 -28.56
CA ASN A 217 -58.81 23.84 -29.88
C ASN A 217 -60.12 24.45 -30.41
N ASN A 218 -61.02 24.90 -29.54
CA ASN A 218 -62.27 25.57 -29.89
C ASN A 218 -62.53 26.74 -28.90
N PRO A 219 -61.82 27.88 -29.06
CA PRO A 219 -61.93 29.01 -28.14
C PRO A 219 -63.35 29.59 -28.07
N PRO A 220 -63.88 29.87 -26.87
CA PRO A 220 -65.14 30.56 -26.69
C PRO A 220 -64.95 32.07 -26.91
N TYR A 221 -65.91 32.71 -27.56
CA TYR A 221 -65.89 34.14 -27.87
C TYR A 221 -67.17 34.84 -27.46
N THR A 222 -67.04 36.12 -27.08
CA THR A 222 -68.14 37.02 -26.75
C THR A 222 -68.00 38.36 -27.47
N LEU A 223 -69.09 39.13 -27.53
CA LEU A 223 -69.18 40.36 -28.31
C LEU A 223 -69.27 41.58 -27.39
N LEU A 224 -68.32 42.51 -27.54
CA LEU A 224 -68.27 43.77 -26.79
C LEU A 224 -68.38 44.97 -27.73
N VAL A 225 -68.70 46.15 -27.17
CA VAL A 225 -68.77 47.40 -27.93
C VAL A 225 -67.57 48.27 -27.56
N LEU A 226 -66.68 48.48 -28.53
CA LEU A 226 -65.45 49.27 -28.41
C LEU A 226 -65.53 50.46 -29.37
N ASN A 227 -65.40 51.69 -28.87
CA ASN A 227 -65.52 52.93 -29.66
C ASN A 227 -66.82 53.07 -30.50
N GLY A 228 -67.86 52.26 -30.21
CA GLY A 228 -69.12 52.19 -30.97
C GLY A 228 -69.19 51.09 -32.03
N GLU A 229 -68.12 50.33 -32.24
CA GLU A 229 -68.08 49.13 -33.10
C GLU A 229 -68.17 47.86 -32.26
N THR A 230 -68.74 46.79 -32.81
CA THR A 230 -68.77 45.48 -32.14
C THR A 230 -67.48 44.72 -32.40
N VAL A 231 -66.77 44.35 -31.34
CA VAL A 231 -65.55 43.53 -31.38
C VAL A 231 -65.79 42.15 -30.78
N GLU A 232 -65.12 41.14 -31.32
CA GLU A 232 -65.10 39.77 -30.81
C GLU A 232 -63.88 39.58 -29.91
N VAL A 233 -64.08 39.05 -28.70
CA VAL A 233 -63.03 38.81 -27.70
C VAL A 233 -63.19 37.44 -27.07
N LEU A 234 -62.11 36.87 -26.52
CA LEU A 234 -62.17 35.59 -25.81
C LEU A 234 -63.08 35.69 -24.58
N ASP A 235 -63.97 34.72 -24.41
CA ASP A 235 -64.87 34.68 -23.26
C ASP A 235 -64.20 33.99 -22.07
N LEU A 236 -63.39 34.76 -21.33
CA LEU A 236 -62.64 34.29 -20.16
C LEU A 236 -63.52 33.67 -19.06
N ARG A 237 -64.84 33.91 -19.07
CA ARG A 237 -65.79 33.37 -18.10
C ARG A 237 -65.89 31.84 -18.17
N GLU A 238 -65.74 31.27 -19.35
CA GLU A 238 -65.78 29.81 -19.57
C GLU A 238 -64.56 29.09 -18.98
N PHE A 239 -63.52 29.82 -18.56
CA PHE A 239 -62.31 29.27 -17.92
C PHE A 239 -62.36 29.34 -16.39
N ILE A 240 -63.42 29.92 -15.80
CA ILE A 240 -63.56 30.06 -14.35
C ILE A 240 -64.00 28.73 -13.72
N ASP A 241 -63.08 28.07 -13.03
CA ASP A 241 -63.32 26.86 -12.23
C ASP A 241 -62.98 27.09 -10.75
N PRO A 242 -63.96 27.53 -9.93
CA PRO A 242 -63.81 27.61 -8.48
C PRO A 242 -63.74 26.23 -7.81
N ASP A 243 -64.27 25.19 -8.45
CA ASP A 243 -64.40 23.88 -7.83
C ASP A 243 -63.03 23.16 -7.70
N ALA A 244 -62.06 23.55 -8.53
CA ALA A 244 -60.64 23.28 -8.35
C ALA A 244 -60.06 23.71 -6.99
N PHE A 245 -60.68 24.63 -6.24
CA PHE A 245 -60.12 25.17 -4.97
C PHE A 245 -60.99 24.90 -3.72
N ASN A 246 -62.08 24.14 -3.85
CA ASN A 246 -63.01 23.79 -2.76
C ASN A 246 -62.33 23.12 -1.54
N ASP A 247 -61.18 22.47 -1.73
CA ASP A 247 -60.45 21.78 -0.64
C ASP A 247 -59.66 22.73 0.27
N TYR A 248 -59.39 23.98 -0.16
CA TYR A 248 -58.52 24.91 0.56
C TYR A 248 -59.17 26.27 0.80
N ILE A 249 -59.78 26.89 -0.21
CA ILE A 249 -60.31 28.26 -0.10
C ILE A 249 -61.40 28.41 0.97
N PRO A 250 -62.39 27.50 1.10
CA PRO A 250 -63.37 27.58 2.17
C PRO A 250 -62.76 27.56 3.58
N ASP A 251 -61.57 26.98 3.74
CA ASP A 251 -60.84 27.02 5.02
C ASP A 251 -60.05 28.32 5.21
N LEU A 252 -59.37 28.81 4.17
CA LEU A 252 -58.73 30.12 4.18
C LEU A 252 -59.72 31.24 4.52
N TYR A 253 -60.94 31.18 3.97
CA TYR A 253 -62.03 32.11 4.27
C TYR A 253 -62.41 32.05 5.76
N ARG A 254 -62.69 30.84 6.29
CA ARG A 254 -63.03 30.65 7.73
C ARG A 254 -61.89 31.04 8.69
N ARG A 255 -60.63 31.05 8.23
CA ARG A 255 -59.45 31.44 9.02
C ARG A 255 -59.13 32.93 8.95
N SER A 256 -59.68 33.68 8.01
CA SER A 256 -59.43 35.12 7.85
C SER A 256 -60.33 35.94 8.77
N VAL A 257 -59.83 37.06 9.31
CA VAL A 257 -60.54 37.89 10.30
C VAL A 257 -61.54 38.86 9.66
N SER A 258 -61.36 39.19 8.38
CA SER A 258 -62.30 40.01 7.59
C SER A 258 -62.19 39.73 6.08
N ASP A 259 -63.17 40.20 5.31
CA ASP A 259 -63.20 40.18 3.85
C ASP A 259 -61.89 40.74 3.25
N ASP A 260 -61.45 41.91 3.74
CA ASP A 260 -60.18 42.55 3.37
C ASP A 260 -58.97 41.61 3.54
N GLU A 261 -58.92 40.84 4.63
CA GLU A 261 -57.82 39.91 4.88
C GLU A 261 -57.92 38.69 3.97
N PHE A 262 -59.12 38.13 3.76
CA PHE A 262 -59.31 37.00 2.85
C PHE A 262 -58.89 37.34 1.42
N ILE A 263 -59.36 38.46 0.87
CA ILE A 263 -59.07 38.88 -0.50
C ILE A 263 -57.56 39.17 -0.66
N LEU A 264 -56.93 39.82 0.33
CA LEU A 264 -55.48 40.03 0.37
C LEU A 264 -54.69 38.71 0.46
N ASN A 265 -55.21 37.74 1.20
CA ASN A 265 -54.60 36.42 1.37
C ASN A 265 -54.69 35.57 0.10
N VAL A 266 -55.80 35.63 -0.62
CA VAL A 266 -55.96 35.02 -1.95
C VAL A 266 -55.06 35.71 -2.98
N TRP A 267 -55.02 37.06 -2.99
CA TRP A 267 -54.11 37.81 -3.86
C TRP A 267 -52.63 37.41 -3.66
N ARG A 268 -52.17 37.32 -2.40
CA ARG A 268 -50.82 36.84 -2.06
C ARG A 268 -50.50 35.43 -2.56
N ILE A 269 -51.52 34.57 -2.69
CA ILE A 269 -51.33 33.21 -3.20
C ILE A 269 -51.12 33.24 -4.73
N VAL A 270 -51.81 34.12 -5.46
CA VAL A 270 -51.64 34.29 -6.91
C VAL A 270 -50.38 35.08 -7.25
N SER A 271 -50.13 36.20 -6.56
CA SER A 271 -49.03 37.14 -6.87
C SER A 271 -47.62 36.58 -6.62
N GLN A 272 -47.50 35.37 -6.05
CA GLN A 272 -46.22 34.65 -5.90
C GLN A 272 -45.78 33.91 -7.18
N LEU A 273 -46.71 33.66 -8.11
CA LEU A 273 -46.53 32.88 -9.33
C LEU A 273 -45.92 33.72 -10.48
N ASN A 274 -45.07 34.68 -10.12
CA ASN A 274 -44.81 35.84 -10.97
C ASN A 274 -43.50 35.74 -11.76
N ASP A 275 -43.38 34.67 -12.56
CA ASP A 275 -42.44 34.60 -13.69
C ASP A 275 -43.18 35.00 -14.98
N TYR A 276 -43.52 36.30 -15.05
CA TYR A 276 -44.31 36.93 -16.10
C TYR A 276 -43.83 36.61 -17.53
N ALA A 277 -44.68 35.91 -18.29
CA ALA A 277 -44.51 35.71 -19.73
C ALA A 277 -45.05 36.95 -20.48
N GLY A 278 -44.18 37.63 -21.23
CA GLY A 278 -44.46 38.98 -21.74
C GLY A 278 -45.35 39.11 -22.98
N ASP A 279 -46.03 38.04 -23.40
CA ASP A 279 -46.84 37.99 -24.62
C ASP A 279 -48.30 37.67 -24.26
N ILE A 280 -49.13 38.71 -24.09
CA ILE A 280 -50.56 38.63 -23.66
C ILE A 280 -51.47 38.16 -24.82
N PHE A 281 -51.09 37.08 -25.48
CA PHE A 281 -51.75 36.48 -26.66
C PHE A 281 -51.45 34.97 -26.81
N ASP A 282 -51.15 34.25 -25.73
CA ASP A 282 -51.34 32.79 -25.70
C ASP A 282 -52.85 32.46 -25.58
N ALA A 283 -53.24 31.19 -25.60
CA ALA A 283 -54.62 30.79 -25.39
C ALA A 283 -54.87 30.54 -23.88
N PRO A 284 -55.88 31.18 -23.24
CA PRO A 284 -56.06 31.19 -21.79
C PRO A 284 -56.06 29.81 -21.13
N ARG A 285 -55.51 29.74 -19.92
CA ARG A 285 -55.37 28.49 -19.16
C ARG A 285 -56.45 28.36 -18.10
N HIS A 286 -56.76 27.10 -17.77
CA HIS A 286 -57.65 26.80 -16.64
C HIS A 286 -56.91 27.03 -15.32
N PRO A 287 -57.58 27.43 -14.23
CA PRO A 287 -56.90 27.98 -13.06
C PRO A 287 -55.98 26.96 -12.37
N LEU A 288 -56.32 25.66 -12.40
CA LEU A 288 -55.43 24.60 -11.90
C LEU A 288 -54.18 24.43 -12.79
N GLU A 289 -54.27 24.69 -14.09
CA GLU A 289 -53.12 24.67 -15.01
C GLU A 289 -52.19 25.85 -14.73
N THR A 290 -52.71 27.07 -14.63
CA THR A 290 -51.95 28.26 -14.19
C THR A 290 -51.24 28.03 -12.86
N PHE A 291 -51.97 27.49 -11.88
CA PHE A 291 -51.46 27.25 -10.53
C PHE A 291 -50.38 26.16 -10.46
N LEU A 292 -50.31 25.26 -11.44
CA LEU A 292 -49.31 24.19 -11.53
C LEU A 292 -48.11 24.56 -12.40
N LEU A 293 -48.31 25.33 -13.47
CA LEU A 293 -47.22 25.86 -14.29
C LEU A 293 -46.43 26.96 -13.57
N GLY A 294 -47.01 27.54 -12.51
CA GLY A 294 -46.31 28.48 -11.63
C GLY A 294 -46.27 29.91 -12.14
N GLY A 295 -47.13 30.24 -13.11
CA GLY A 295 -47.28 31.58 -13.66
C GLY A 295 -48.14 31.62 -14.91
N GLY A 296 -48.34 32.84 -15.38
CA GLY A 296 -49.17 33.20 -16.53
C GLY A 296 -49.11 34.70 -16.77
N ASP A 297 -49.90 35.17 -17.72
CA ASP A 297 -50.16 36.57 -18.04
C ASP A 297 -51.48 37.05 -17.39
N SER A 298 -52.12 38.07 -17.96
CA SER A 298 -53.22 38.79 -17.31
C SER A 298 -54.47 37.94 -17.11
N GLU A 299 -54.86 37.21 -18.15
CA GLU A 299 -56.02 36.32 -18.18
C GLU A 299 -55.79 35.11 -17.28
N ASP A 300 -54.64 34.46 -17.37
CA ASP A 300 -54.28 33.31 -16.55
C ASP A 300 -54.37 33.63 -15.06
N THR A 301 -53.78 34.76 -14.63
CA THR A 301 -53.79 35.15 -13.21
C THR A 301 -55.15 35.71 -12.77
N ALA A 302 -55.90 36.38 -13.66
CA ALA A 302 -57.25 36.86 -13.33
C ALA A 302 -58.27 35.72 -13.25
N ILE A 303 -58.18 34.70 -14.12
CA ILE A 303 -58.97 33.45 -14.09
C ILE A 303 -58.70 32.71 -12.78
N LEU A 304 -57.43 32.54 -12.43
CA LEU A 304 -56.99 31.91 -11.18
C LEU A 304 -57.50 32.67 -9.94
N LEU A 305 -57.29 33.99 -9.90
CA LEU A 305 -57.73 34.84 -8.80
C LEU A 305 -59.26 34.82 -8.63
N THR A 306 -60.00 34.96 -9.72
CA THR A 306 -61.47 34.91 -9.75
C THR A 306 -61.99 33.56 -9.26
N SER A 307 -61.40 32.46 -9.73
CA SER A 307 -61.75 31.11 -9.31
C SER A 307 -61.50 30.90 -7.82
N MET A 308 -60.38 31.39 -7.29
CA MET A 308 -60.09 31.36 -5.85
C MET A 308 -60.99 32.28 -5.01
N ILE A 309 -61.53 33.38 -5.56
CA ILE A 309 -62.50 34.22 -4.83
C ILE A 309 -63.88 33.54 -4.81
N LEU A 310 -64.36 33.02 -5.95
CA LEU A 310 -65.66 32.35 -6.08
C LEU A 310 -65.72 30.98 -5.37
N ALA A 311 -64.58 30.41 -4.99
CA ALA A 311 -64.51 29.21 -4.16
C ALA A 311 -64.75 29.50 -2.66
N ALA A 312 -64.91 30.77 -2.27
CA ALA A 312 -65.29 31.14 -0.92
C ALA A 312 -66.78 30.80 -0.66
N PRO A 313 -67.15 30.37 0.56
CA PRO A 313 -68.54 30.05 0.91
C PRO A 313 -69.35 31.32 1.23
N VAL A 314 -69.37 32.27 0.27
CA VAL A 314 -70.03 33.57 0.38
C VAL A 314 -70.55 34.02 -0.99
N ASP A 315 -71.72 34.66 -0.99
CA ASP A 315 -72.34 35.27 -2.17
C ASP A 315 -71.81 36.71 -2.30
N TRP A 316 -70.91 36.92 -3.28
CA TRP A 316 -70.29 38.20 -3.60
C TRP A 316 -70.46 38.52 -5.08
N ASP A 317 -70.61 39.81 -5.38
CA ASP A 317 -70.70 40.35 -6.74
C ASP A 317 -69.28 40.42 -7.34
N VAL A 318 -68.95 39.49 -8.24
CA VAL A 318 -67.61 39.30 -8.82
C VAL A 318 -67.65 39.41 -10.34
N LYS A 319 -66.73 40.18 -10.92
CA LYS A 319 -66.64 40.40 -12.37
C LYS A 319 -65.19 40.39 -12.85
N LEU A 320 -64.93 39.83 -14.03
CA LEU A 320 -63.71 40.13 -14.78
C LEU A 320 -63.86 41.52 -15.43
N VAL A 321 -62.82 42.33 -15.41
CA VAL A 321 -62.84 43.67 -16.01
C VAL A 321 -61.75 43.74 -17.08
N LEU A 322 -62.16 43.67 -18.34
CA LEU A 322 -61.27 43.93 -19.48
C LEU A 322 -61.03 45.43 -19.56
N MET A 323 -59.77 45.86 -19.68
CA MET A 323 -59.40 47.28 -19.60
C MET A 323 -58.23 47.67 -20.50
N ASP A 324 -57.97 48.98 -20.54
CA ASP A 324 -56.85 49.61 -21.21
C ASP A 324 -55.88 50.21 -20.17
N THR A 325 -54.77 49.53 -19.89
CA THR A 325 -53.73 50.03 -18.96
C THR A 325 -53.02 51.29 -19.43
N ASN A 326 -53.02 51.56 -20.75
CA ASN A 326 -52.49 52.78 -21.33
C ASN A 326 -53.47 53.96 -21.22
N ASN A 327 -54.78 53.69 -21.14
CA ASN A 327 -55.84 54.70 -21.06
C ASN A 327 -56.97 54.33 -20.06
N PRO A 328 -56.67 54.10 -18.76
CA PRO A 328 -57.61 53.47 -17.82
C PRO A 328 -58.89 54.27 -17.54
N TYR A 329 -58.95 55.56 -17.89
CA TYR A 329 -60.13 56.42 -17.72
C TYR A 329 -60.77 56.85 -19.06
N ALA A 330 -60.37 56.22 -20.17
CA ALA A 330 -60.80 56.52 -21.54
C ALA A 330 -60.39 55.37 -22.48
N ALA A 331 -60.95 54.18 -22.27
CA ALA A 331 -60.42 52.91 -22.83
C ALA A 331 -60.56 52.85 -24.36
N LYS A 332 -59.47 52.53 -25.08
CA LYS A 332 -59.41 52.54 -26.55
C LYS A 332 -59.17 51.17 -27.18
N GLU A 333 -58.59 50.27 -26.41
CA GLU A 333 -58.28 48.89 -26.74
C GLU A 333 -58.52 48.00 -25.51
N ILE A 334 -58.32 46.69 -25.64
CA ILE A 334 -58.23 45.77 -24.50
C ILE A 334 -56.81 45.22 -24.52
N ASN A 335 -56.06 45.47 -23.45
CA ASN A 335 -54.65 45.06 -23.32
C ASN A 335 -54.32 44.46 -21.94
N HIS A 336 -55.32 44.30 -21.08
CA HIS A 336 -55.19 43.75 -19.72
C HIS A 336 -56.54 43.33 -19.14
N VAL A 337 -56.53 42.49 -18.11
CA VAL A 337 -57.72 42.13 -17.32
C VAL A 337 -57.42 42.10 -15.82
N ILE A 338 -58.37 42.62 -15.03
CA ILE A 338 -58.34 42.64 -13.57
C ILE A 338 -59.64 42.09 -12.97
N VAL A 339 -59.67 41.84 -11.66
CA VAL A 339 -60.84 41.22 -11.00
C VAL A 339 -61.56 42.24 -10.12
N TYR A 340 -62.81 42.56 -10.46
CA TYR A 340 -63.70 43.32 -9.60
C TYR A 340 -64.37 42.41 -8.56
N VAL A 341 -64.36 42.81 -7.29
CA VAL A 341 -65.06 42.13 -6.20
C VAL A 341 -65.83 43.16 -5.36
N ASN A 342 -67.09 42.89 -5.10
CA ASN A 342 -67.96 43.70 -4.27
C ASN A 342 -68.57 42.85 -3.15
N THR A 343 -68.06 43.07 -1.94
CA THR A 343 -68.42 42.31 -0.73
C THR A 343 -69.72 42.81 -0.08
N GLY A 344 -70.39 43.79 -0.67
CA GLY A 344 -71.48 44.57 -0.06
C GLY A 344 -71.02 45.54 1.03
N SER A 345 -69.86 45.30 1.66
CA SER A 345 -69.19 46.21 2.58
C SER A 345 -68.19 47.15 1.88
N LYS A 346 -67.53 46.67 0.82
CA LYS A 346 -66.47 47.38 0.09
C LYS A 346 -66.32 46.83 -1.34
N GLN A 347 -65.83 47.69 -2.24
CA GLN A 347 -65.50 47.34 -3.62
C GLN A 347 -63.98 47.28 -3.82
N TYR A 348 -63.56 46.41 -4.71
CA TYR A 348 -62.17 46.13 -5.06
C TYR A 348 -62.02 46.02 -6.57
N LEU A 349 -60.92 46.53 -7.12
CA LEU A 349 -60.48 46.31 -8.50
C LEU A 349 -59.04 45.79 -8.41
N ILE A 350 -58.92 44.46 -8.48
CA ILE A 350 -57.74 43.71 -8.02
C ILE A 350 -56.84 43.37 -9.21
N GLU A 351 -55.64 43.92 -9.17
CA GLU A 351 -54.55 43.55 -10.06
C GLU A 351 -54.06 42.13 -9.73
N SER A 352 -53.93 41.27 -10.74
CA SER A 352 -53.53 39.87 -10.57
C SER A 352 -52.09 39.57 -11.01
N THR A 353 -51.49 40.40 -11.88
CA THR A 353 -50.11 40.22 -12.38
C THR A 353 -49.06 40.98 -11.58
N SER A 354 -49.44 41.93 -10.72
CA SER A 354 -48.49 42.71 -9.92
C SER A 354 -48.04 41.95 -8.67
N SER A 355 -46.74 42.03 -8.36
CA SER A 355 -46.17 41.52 -7.10
C SER A 355 -46.06 42.58 -5.99
N SER A 356 -46.44 43.84 -6.28
CA SER A 356 -46.34 44.97 -5.33
C SER A 356 -47.66 45.69 -5.07
N ASP A 357 -48.49 45.86 -6.09
CA ASP A 357 -49.64 46.77 -6.08
C ASP A 357 -50.92 46.01 -6.39
N MET A 358 -51.71 45.73 -5.35
CA MET A 358 -52.91 44.89 -5.43
C MET A 358 -54.12 45.58 -6.07
N LEU A 359 -54.22 46.92 -6.00
CA LEU A 359 -55.48 47.63 -6.23
C LEU A 359 -55.34 48.79 -7.21
N TRP A 360 -56.24 48.83 -8.19
CA TRP A 360 -56.48 49.99 -9.05
C TRP A 360 -57.48 50.98 -8.42
N PRO A 361 -57.54 52.24 -8.91
CA PRO A 361 -58.58 53.21 -8.56
C PRO A 361 -60.00 52.73 -8.88
N ALA A 362 -61.01 53.42 -8.34
CA ALA A 362 -62.42 53.01 -8.43
C ALA A 362 -63.15 53.50 -9.71
N ASP A 363 -62.48 54.31 -10.53
CA ASP A 363 -63.04 55.09 -11.64
C ASP A 363 -62.52 54.64 -13.04
N ILE A 364 -62.06 53.39 -13.15
CA ILE A 364 -61.60 52.78 -14.41
C ILE A 364 -62.77 52.56 -15.38
N GLU A 365 -62.55 52.91 -16.65
CA GLU A 365 -63.43 52.52 -17.76
C GLU A 365 -62.98 51.17 -18.36
N GLY A 366 -63.93 50.26 -18.59
CA GLY A 366 -63.68 48.92 -19.09
C GLY A 366 -64.95 48.07 -19.20
N TRP A 367 -64.81 46.82 -19.64
CA TRP A 367 -65.93 45.91 -19.85
C TRP A 367 -66.02 44.90 -18.71
N TYR A 368 -67.08 45.04 -17.91
CA TYR A 368 -67.32 44.24 -16.71
C TYR A 368 -68.14 42.99 -17.07
N LEU A 369 -67.48 41.82 -17.07
CA LEU A 369 -68.05 40.51 -17.38
C LEU A 369 -68.44 39.80 -16.07
N ASP A 370 -69.75 39.60 -15.86
CA ASP A 370 -70.26 38.95 -14.65
C ASP A 370 -69.93 37.45 -14.61
N VAL A 371 -69.46 36.99 -13.44
CA VAL A 371 -69.06 35.62 -13.11
C VAL A 371 -69.60 35.15 -11.76
N SER A 372 -70.51 35.91 -11.15
CA SER A 372 -71.17 35.57 -9.88
C SER A 372 -71.99 34.27 -10.01
N ARG A 373 -72.08 33.45 -8.95
CA ARG A 373 -72.68 32.10 -8.95
C ARG A 373 -74.03 32.03 -8.22
#